data_AF-A0A2E3MWR3-F1
#
_entry.id   AF-A0A2E3MWR3-F1
#
_cell.length_a   1.000
_cell.length_b   1.000
_cell.length_c   1.000
_cell.angle_alpha   90.00
_cell.angle_beta   90.00
_cell.angle_gamma   90.00
#
_symmetry.space_group_name_H-M   'P 1'
#
loop_
_entity.id
_entity.type
_entity.pdbx_description
1 polymer ?
#
loop_
_entity_poly.entity_id
_entity_poly.type
_entity_poly.pdbx_seq_one_letter_code
_entity_poly.pdbx_strand_id
1 'polypeptide(L)'
;MIVTDNNKTLAAALERIAHLEDALAHIERTAKHSRTGTRRLEWIAQRVQWALQGRPYDREAFTLPSAAPESYSKLRLSHKLLRKAFDQLGQENVILRHQQAGNAALLAEQNTRLRDLEWVRNLRL
;
A
#
# COMPACT_ATOMS: atom_id res chain seq x y z
N MET A 1 9.41 -8.11 -65.07
CA MET A 1 8.34 -8.57 -64.15
C MET A 1 8.70 -8.46 -62.66
N ILE A 2 9.90 -8.00 -62.27
CA ILE A 2 10.38 -7.97 -60.86
C ILE A 2 10.00 -6.66 -60.12
N VAL A 3 9.78 -5.56 -60.86
CA VAL A 3 9.51 -4.22 -60.29
C VAL A 3 8.13 -4.12 -59.61
N THR A 4 7.15 -4.87 -60.10
CA THR A 4 5.77 -4.85 -59.59
C THR A 4 5.64 -5.49 -58.21
N ASP A 5 6.47 -6.48 -57.89
CA ASP A 5 6.41 -7.17 -56.59
C ASP A 5 7.09 -6.34 -55.50
N ASN A 6 8.16 -5.61 -55.81
CA ASN A 6 8.82 -4.69 -54.89
C ASN A 6 7.93 -3.50 -54.50
N ASN A 7 7.10 -3.01 -55.42
CA ASN A 7 6.15 -1.95 -55.11
C ASN A 7 5.00 -2.42 -54.20
N LYS A 8 4.54 -3.67 -54.38
CA LYS A 8 3.51 -4.26 -53.51
C LYS A 8 4.03 -4.51 -52.09
N THR A 9 5.26 -5.00 -51.95
CA THR A 9 5.87 -5.24 -50.63
C THR A 9 6.14 -3.93 -49.90
N LEU A 10 6.60 -2.89 -50.60
CA LEU A 10 6.76 -1.55 -50.03
C LEU A 10 5.42 -0.97 -49.56
N ALA A 11 4.36 -1.06 -50.38
CA ALA A 11 3.04 -0.59 -50.01
C ALA A 11 2.50 -1.30 -48.75
N ALA A 12 2.64 -2.63 -48.69
CA ALA A 12 2.24 -3.41 -47.52
C ALA A 12 3.06 -3.07 -46.27
N ALA A 13 4.35 -2.77 -46.42
CA ALA A 13 5.20 -2.33 -45.32
C ALA A 13 4.78 -0.95 -44.79
N LEU A 14 4.47 0.00 -45.68
CA LEU A 14 3.99 1.33 -45.31
C LEU A 14 2.63 1.27 -44.61
N GLU A 15 1.70 0.45 -45.10
CA GLU A 15 0.40 0.23 -44.46
C GLU A 15 0.56 -0.37 -43.05
N ARG A 16 1.46 -1.34 -42.90
CA ARG A 16 1.77 -1.92 -41.58
C ARG A 16 2.37 -0.88 -40.63
N ILE A 17 3.24 0.01 -41.11
CA ILE A 17 3.81 1.09 -40.31
C ILE A 17 2.69 2.04 -39.84
N ALA A 18 1.78 2.44 -40.74
CA ALA A 18 0.67 3.31 -40.39
C ALA A 18 -0.23 2.71 -39.29
N HIS A 19 -0.57 1.42 -39.39
CA HIS A 19 -1.33 0.74 -38.33
C HIS A 19 -0.59 0.69 -36.98
N LEU A 20 0.74 0.53 -37.00
CA LEU A 20 1.54 0.54 -35.78
C LEU A 20 1.60 1.94 -35.16
N GLU A 21 1.73 2.99 -35.97
CA GLU A 21 1.70 4.39 -35.51
C GLU A 21 0.35 4.73 -34.87
N ASP A 22 -0.76 4.33 -35.49
CA ASP A 22 -2.11 4.52 -34.93
C ASP A 22 -2.30 3.80 -33.60
N ALA A 23 -1.86 2.53 -33.51
CA ALA A 23 -1.93 1.75 -32.28
C ALA A 23 -1.08 2.37 -31.17
N LEU A 24 0.13 2.85 -31.49
CA LEU A 24 1.01 3.55 -30.56
C LEU A 24 0.36 4.85 -30.09
N ALA A 25 -0.13 5.70 -30.99
CA ALA A 25 -0.81 6.95 -30.63
C ALA A 25 -2.04 6.73 -29.74
N HIS A 26 -2.77 5.62 -29.94
CA HIS A 26 -3.85 5.23 -29.04
C HIS A 26 -3.33 4.88 -27.63
N ILE A 27 -2.28 4.06 -27.51
CA ILE A 27 -1.68 3.69 -26.23
C ILE A 27 -1.17 4.94 -25.49
N GLU A 28 -0.52 5.86 -26.19
CA GLU A 28 -0.03 7.11 -25.59
C GLU A 28 -1.16 7.93 -24.98
N ARG A 29 -2.24 8.15 -25.75
CA ARG A 29 -3.41 8.90 -25.29
C ARG A 29 -4.07 8.22 -24.11
N THR A 30 -4.29 6.91 -24.18
CA THR A 30 -4.91 6.13 -23.10
C THR A 30 -4.06 6.18 -21.83
N ALA A 31 -2.74 6.06 -21.94
CA ALA A 31 -1.82 6.16 -20.81
C ALA A 31 -1.84 7.56 -20.16
N LYS A 32 -1.84 8.64 -20.98
CA LYS A 32 -1.90 10.04 -20.51
C LYS A 32 -3.23 10.42 -19.85
N HIS A 33 -4.35 9.88 -20.34
CA HIS A 33 -5.70 10.21 -19.85
C HIS A 33 -6.20 9.28 -18.72
N SER A 34 -5.36 8.36 -18.23
CA SER A 34 -5.72 7.53 -17.09
C SER A 34 -5.94 8.41 -15.85
N ARG A 35 -7.13 8.32 -15.25
CA ARG A 35 -7.52 9.06 -14.03
C ARG A 35 -6.64 8.74 -12.83
N THR A 36 -6.00 7.56 -12.86
CA THR A 36 -5.03 7.11 -11.87
C THR A 36 -3.68 7.05 -12.55
N GLY A 37 -3.02 8.22 -12.66
CA GLY A 37 -1.66 8.33 -13.18
C GLY A 37 -0.71 7.52 -12.30
N THR A 38 -0.06 6.51 -12.88
CA THR A 38 0.99 5.75 -12.20
C THR A 38 2.30 5.97 -12.95
N ARG A 39 3.45 5.90 -12.24
CA ARG A 39 4.77 5.94 -12.87
C ARG A 39 4.91 4.97 -14.04
N ARG A 40 4.21 3.83 -13.98
CA ARG A 40 4.18 2.83 -15.07
C ARG A 40 3.47 3.34 -16.32
N LEU A 41 2.37 4.08 -16.17
CA LEU A 41 1.65 4.68 -17.29
C LEU A 41 2.44 5.84 -17.91
N GLU A 42 3.10 6.66 -17.10
CA GLU A 42 4.03 7.69 -17.57
C GLU A 42 5.19 7.07 -18.36
N TRP A 43 5.79 6.00 -17.83
CA TRP A 43 6.84 5.23 -18.51
C TRP A 43 6.36 4.63 -19.84
N ILE A 44 5.13 4.07 -19.90
CA ILE A 44 4.54 3.58 -21.15
C ILE A 44 4.38 4.73 -22.16
N ALA A 45 3.79 5.85 -21.75
CA ALA A 45 3.56 7.00 -22.62
C ALA A 45 4.87 7.55 -23.20
N GLN A 46 5.91 7.67 -22.37
CA GLN A 46 7.22 8.15 -22.80
C GLN A 46 7.88 7.21 -23.82
N ARG A 47 7.80 5.89 -23.61
CA ARG A 47 8.31 4.89 -24.56
C ARG A 47 7.61 4.95 -25.90
N VAL A 48 6.30 5.10 -25.87
CA VAL A 48 5.49 5.23 -27.08
C VAL A 48 5.86 6.49 -27.85
N GLN A 49 6.05 7.61 -27.16
CA GLN A 49 6.49 8.85 -27.78
C GLN A 49 7.85 8.72 -28.47
N TRP A 50 8.80 7.97 -27.88
CA TRP A 50 10.09 7.71 -28.54
C TRP A 50 9.97 6.83 -29.77
N ALA A 51 9.10 5.81 -29.73
CA ALA A 51 8.84 4.94 -30.87
C ALA A 51 8.22 5.74 -32.04
N LEU A 52 7.25 6.63 -31.75
CA LEU A 52 6.65 7.53 -32.75
C LEU A 52 7.64 8.54 -33.34
N GLN A 53 8.72 8.88 -32.62
CA GLN A 53 9.82 9.70 -33.14
C GLN A 53 10.81 8.93 -34.01
N GLY A 54 10.61 7.63 -34.23
CA GLY A 54 11.52 6.78 -34.99
C GLY A 54 12.86 6.53 -34.28
N ARG A 55 12.93 6.74 -32.95
CA ARG A 55 14.17 6.46 -32.20
C ARG A 55 14.41 4.94 -32.12
N PRO A 56 15.66 4.48 -32.29
CA PRO A 56 15.99 3.08 -32.08
C PRO A 56 15.68 2.66 -30.65
N TYR A 57 15.23 1.42 -30.47
CA TYR A 57 14.90 0.88 -29.16
C TYR A 57 16.18 0.68 -28.34
N ASP A 58 16.30 1.44 -27.26
CA ASP A 58 17.33 1.28 -26.24
C ASP A 58 16.69 0.77 -24.93
N ARG A 59 17.14 -0.39 -24.48
CA ARG A 59 16.64 -1.03 -23.25
C ARG A 59 17.12 -0.30 -22.00
N GLU A 60 18.32 0.28 -22.04
CA GLU A 60 18.95 0.94 -20.88
C GLU A 60 18.38 2.34 -20.66
N ALA A 61 17.94 3.01 -21.73
CA ALA A 61 17.24 4.29 -21.66
C ALA A 61 15.90 4.24 -20.87
N PHE A 62 15.31 3.05 -20.70
CA PHE A 62 14.00 2.88 -20.09
C PHE A 62 14.00 1.86 -18.96
N THR A 63 14.55 2.24 -17.80
CA THR A 63 14.41 1.44 -16.59
C THR A 63 12.93 1.37 -16.17
N LEU A 64 12.40 0.16 -16.00
CA LEU A 64 11.03 -0.04 -15.53
C LEU A 64 10.88 0.57 -14.13
N PRO A 65 9.88 1.44 -13.89
CA PRO A 65 9.64 1.99 -12.57
C PRO A 65 9.37 0.86 -11.55
N SER A 66 10.05 0.91 -10.41
CA SER A 66 9.79 -0.03 -9.31
C SER A 66 8.31 0.02 -8.92
N ALA A 67 7.67 -1.14 -8.88
CA ALA A 67 6.24 -1.28 -8.57
C ALA A 67 5.91 -0.97 -7.11
N ALA A 68 6.90 -0.90 -6.22
CA ALA A 68 6.71 -0.55 -4.83
C ALA A 68 6.84 0.96 -4.67
N PRO A 69 5.74 1.72 -4.47
CA PRO A 69 5.88 3.09 -4.03
C PRO A 69 6.55 3.06 -2.65
N GLU A 70 7.45 4.00 -2.41
CA GLU A 70 8.16 4.16 -1.12
C GLU A 70 7.17 4.31 0.07
N SER A 71 5.92 4.67 -0.21
CA SER A 71 4.82 4.67 0.75
C SER A 71 4.46 3.27 1.27
N TYR A 72 4.69 2.20 0.51
CA TYR A 72 4.36 0.83 0.90
C TYR A 72 5.31 0.28 1.96
N SER A 73 6.60 0.62 1.88
CA SER A 73 7.58 0.27 2.92
C SER A 73 7.31 1.05 4.21
N LYS A 74 6.97 2.34 4.10
CA LYS A 74 6.54 3.19 5.23
C LYS A 74 5.26 2.66 5.88
N LEU A 75 4.28 2.24 5.08
CA LEU A 75 3.02 1.65 5.56
C LEU A 75 3.24 0.29 6.24
N ARG A 76 4.14 -0.54 5.69
CA ARG A 76 4.48 -1.82 6.32
C ARG A 76 5.20 -1.63 7.65
N LEU A 77 6.07 -0.62 7.74
CA LEU A 77 6.75 -0.26 8.99
C LEU A 77 5.75 0.28 10.01
N SER A 78 4.86 1.21 9.63
CA SER A 78 3.86 1.77 10.52
C SER A 78 2.88 0.70 11.03
N HIS A 79 2.44 -0.23 10.18
CA HIS A 79 1.59 -1.34 10.59
C HIS A 79 2.28 -2.27 11.61
N LYS A 80 3.58 -2.56 11.43
CA LYS A 80 4.35 -3.32 12.42
C LYS A 80 4.47 -2.60 13.76
N LEU A 81 4.69 -1.29 13.74
CA LEU A 81 4.80 -0.47 14.95
C LEU A 81 3.46 -0.39 15.69
N LEU A 82 2.37 -0.16 14.96
CA LEU A 82 1.01 -0.14 15.53
C LEU A 82 0.68 -1.47 16.18
N ARG A 83 1.00 -2.60 15.54
CA ARG A 83 0.74 -3.91 16.12
C ARG A 83 1.49 -4.14 17.43
N LYS A 84 2.78 -3.77 17.48
CA LYS A 84 3.57 -3.82 18.72
C LYS A 84 2.98 -2.96 19.83
N ALA A 85 2.55 -1.74 19.49
CA ALA A 85 1.93 -0.83 20.46
C ALA A 85 0.60 -1.39 21.00
N PHE A 86 -0.22 -1.99 20.14
CA PHE A 86 -1.45 -2.67 20.57
C PHE A 86 -1.18 -3.86 21.49
N ASP A 87 -0.18 -4.69 21.17
CA ASP A 87 0.20 -5.83 22.00
C ASP A 87 0.68 -5.37 23.39
N GLN A 88 1.48 -4.28 23.44
CA GLN A 88 1.94 -3.67 24.70
C GLN A 88 0.78 -3.12 25.54
N LEU A 89 -0.13 -2.35 24.94
CA LEU A 89 -1.31 -1.83 25.64
C LEU A 89 -2.22 -2.96 26.14
N GLY A 90 -2.33 -4.06 25.39
CA GLY A 90 -3.04 -5.26 25.83
C GLY A 90 -2.45 -5.85 27.11
N GLN A 91 -1.12 -5.98 27.18
CA GLN A 91 -0.42 -6.47 28.38
C GLN A 91 -0.59 -5.53 29.57
N GLU A 92 -0.43 -4.23 29.37
CA GLU A 92 -0.64 -3.23 30.42
C GLU A 92 -2.06 -3.25 30.96
N ASN A 93 -3.08 -3.40 30.10
CA ASN A 93 -4.47 -3.46 30.54
C ASN A 93 -4.75 -4.69 31.41
N VAL A 94 -4.16 -5.85 31.06
CA VAL A 94 -4.26 -7.07 31.87
C VAL A 94 -3.65 -6.84 33.25
N ILE A 95 -2.46 -6.24 33.32
CA ILE A 95 -1.78 -5.95 34.59
C ILE A 95 -2.63 -5.00 35.45
N LEU A 96 -3.15 -3.92 34.85
CA LEU A 96 -3.98 -2.94 35.56
C LEU A 96 -5.25 -3.57 36.13
N ARG A 97 -5.92 -4.46 35.39
CA ARG A 97 -7.10 -5.17 35.88
C ARG A 97 -6.78 -6.07 37.07
N HIS A 98 -5.65 -6.77 37.05
CA HIS A 98 -5.22 -7.59 38.18
C HIS A 98 -4.92 -6.74 39.42
N GLN A 99 -4.26 -5.59 39.26
CA GLN A 99 -4.01 -4.66 40.36
C GLN A 99 -5.31 -4.11 40.95
N GLN A 100 -6.25 -3.69 40.10
CA GLN A 100 -7.56 -3.21 40.54
C GLN A 100 -8.35 -4.27 41.30
N ALA A 101 -8.35 -5.52 40.82
CA ALA A 101 -9.00 -6.63 41.50
C ALA A 101 -8.37 -6.91 42.88
N GLY A 102 -7.03 -6.90 42.97
CA GLY A 102 -6.33 -7.07 44.25
C GLY A 102 -6.64 -5.95 45.24
N ASN A 103 -6.63 -4.70 44.79
CA ASN A 103 -6.98 -3.55 45.62
C ASN A 103 -8.44 -3.60 46.10
N ALA A 104 -9.37 -4.00 45.23
CA ALA A 104 -10.77 -4.16 45.59
C ALA A 104 -10.97 -5.27 46.64
N ALA A 105 -10.25 -6.39 46.51
CA ALA A 105 -10.28 -7.48 47.49
C ALA A 105 -9.74 -7.03 48.86
N LEU A 106 -8.63 -6.30 48.88
CA LEU A 106 -8.06 -5.75 50.12
C LEU A 106 -9.03 -4.78 50.81
N LEU A 107 -9.67 -3.88 50.06
CA LEU A 107 -10.67 -2.96 50.58
C LEU A 107 -11.90 -3.69 51.13
N ALA A 108 -12.35 -4.75 50.44
CA ALA A 108 -13.46 -5.57 50.92
C ALA A 108 -13.10 -6.25 52.26
N GLU A 109 -11.89 -6.79 52.40
CA GLU A 109 -11.41 -7.41 53.65
C GLU A 109 -11.28 -6.38 54.79
N GLN A 110 -10.78 -5.18 54.51
CA GLN A 110 -10.72 -4.12 55.52
C GLN A 110 -12.11 -3.72 55.99
N ASN A 111 -13.07 -3.59 55.07
CA ASN A 111 -14.45 -3.25 55.40
C ASN A 111 -15.17 -4.34 56.20
N THR A 112 -14.92 -5.63 55.93
CA THR A 112 -15.49 -6.72 56.75
C THR A 112 -14.92 -6.67 58.17
N ARG A 113 -13.60 -6.53 58.31
CA ARG A 113 -12.95 -6.40 59.63
C ARG A 113 -13.49 -5.21 60.43
N LEU A 114 -13.69 -4.06 59.79
CA LEU A 114 -14.26 -2.88 60.44
C LEU A 114 -15.69 -3.13 60.91
N ARG A 115 -16.53 -3.75 60.09
CA ARG A 115 -17.90 -4.14 60.47
C ARG A 115 -17.92 -5.12 61.63
N ASP A 116 -17.03 -6.11 61.64
CA ASP A 116 -16.93 -7.08 62.73
C ASP A 116 -16.53 -6.39 64.05
N LEU A 117 -15.61 -5.42 63.99
CA LEU A 117 -15.22 -4.61 65.15
C LEU A 117 -16.35 -3.71 65.65
N GLU A 118 -17.10 -3.07 64.74
CA GLU A 118 -18.28 -2.27 65.09
C GLU A 118 -19.37 -3.12 65.74
N TRP A 119 -19.63 -4.31 65.22
CA TRP A 119 -20.60 -5.25 65.79
C TRP A 119 -20.23 -5.66 67.23
N VAL A 120 -18.97 -6.03 67.46
CA VAL A 120 -18.47 -6.37 68.81
C VAL A 120 -18.58 -5.19 69.77
N ARG A 121 -18.32 -3.97 69.30
CA ARG A 121 -18.44 -2.75 70.11
C ARG A 121 -19.88 -2.48 70.55
N ASN A 122 -20.85 -2.67 69.65
CA ASN A 122 -22.26 -2.43 69.93
C ASN A 122 -22.89 -3.48 70.86
N LEU A 123 -22.32 -4.69 70.96
CA LEU A 123 -22.77 -5.74 71.87
C LEU A 123 -22.26 -5.61 73.31
N ARG A 124 -21.32 -4.70 73.59
CA ARG A 124 -20.75 -4.45 74.93
C ARG A 124 -21.39 -3.25 75.66
N LEU A 125 -22.49 -2.72 75.13
CA LEU A 125 -23.37 -1.71 75.74
C LEU A 125 -24.71 -2.36 76.11
#